data_AF-A0A2V5XRA8-F1
#
_entry.id   AF-A0A2V5XRA8-F1
#
_cell.length_a   1.000
_cell.length_b   1.000
_cell.length_c   1.000
_cell.angle_alpha   90.00
_cell.angle_beta   90.00
_cell.angle_gamma   90.00
#
_symmetry.space_group_name_H-M   'P 1'
#
loop_
_entity.id
_entity.type
_entity.pdbx_description
1 polymer ?
#
loop_
_entity_poly.entity_id
_entity_poly.type
_entity_poly.pdbx_seq_one_letter_code
_entity_poly.pdbx_strand_id
1 'polypeptide(L)'
;MTRPSKRALPVTQRADRNLRFGWWSLLVFLSLGAALETLHGFKIGWYVDVGNETRRLMFTLAHAHGTLLALVNIAAGLTGRNVDRFSLRPSVSFALIWAAILLPAGFFLGGIVIYDGDPGLGVWLVPIGALLLFYSVARVAIDLSKLN
;
A
#
# COMPACT_ATOMS: atom_id res chain seq x y z
N MET A 1 15.93 27.80 29.35
CA MET A 1 15.69 26.50 28.67
C MET A 1 14.91 26.75 27.38
N THR A 2 15.63 26.89 26.27
CA THR A 2 15.07 27.09 24.93
C THR A 2 14.50 25.76 24.42
N ARG A 3 13.18 25.66 24.28
CA ARG A 3 12.56 24.57 23.51
C ARG A 3 13.11 24.64 22.08
N PRO A 4 13.77 23.61 21.55
CA PRO A 4 14.12 23.61 20.14
C PRO A 4 12.82 23.59 19.34
N SER A 5 12.60 24.66 18.57
CA SER A 5 11.49 24.77 17.63
C SER A 5 11.56 23.58 16.67
N LYS A 6 10.58 22.66 16.80
CA LYS A 6 10.42 21.48 15.94
C LYS A 6 9.94 21.87 14.55
N ARG A 7 10.69 22.70 13.82
CA ARG A 7 10.51 22.81 12.38
C ARG A 7 11.40 21.75 11.74
N ALA A 8 10.96 20.50 11.82
CA ALA A 8 11.54 19.43 11.02
C ALA A 8 11.60 19.92 9.57
N LEU A 9 12.78 19.89 8.95
CA LEU A 9 12.94 20.33 7.56
C LEU A 9 11.89 19.59 6.71
N PRO A 10 11.26 20.23 5.71
CA PRO A 10 10.18 19.63 4.92
C PRO A 10 10.52 18.25 4.32
N VAL A 11 11.82 17.96 4.19
CA VAL A 11 12.41 16.68 3.79
C VAL A 11 12.11 15.55 4.79
N THR A 12 12.38 15.75 6.09
CA THR A 12 12.18 14.71 7.11
C THR A 12 10.70 14.45 7.38
N GLN A 13 9.85 15.48 7.26
CA GLN A 13 8.41 15.35 7.48
C GLN A 13 7.73 14.34 6.55
N ARG A 14 8.18 14.22 5.29
CA ARG A 14 7.58 13.29 4.31
C ARG A 14 8.05 11.87 4.50
N ALA A 15 9.34 11.69 4.75
CA ALA A 15 9.90 10.39 5.10
C ALA A 15 9.20 9.81 6.34
N ASP A 16 8.99 10.65 7.37
CA ASP A 16 8.24 10.30 8.57
C ASP A 16 6.78 9.92 8.28
N ARG A 17 6.14 10.64 7.36
CA ARG A 17 4.76 10.35 6.93
C ARG A 17 4.64 8.98 6.28
N ASN A 18 5.49 8.67 5.29
CA ASN A 18 5.47 7.36 4.62
C ASN A 18 5.83 6.23 5.59
N LEU A 19 6.75 6.45 6.52
CA LEU A 19 7.06 5.48 7.57
C LEU A 19 5.86 5.18 8.47
N ARG A 20 5.23 6.21 9.02
CA ARG A 20 4.04 6.04 9.89
C ARG A 20 2.91 5.38 9.13
N PHE A 21 2.63 5.85 7.91
CA PHE A 21 1.60 5.26 7.06
C PHE A 21 1.91 3.79 6.76
N GLY A 22 3.16 3.48 6.40
CA GLY A 22 3.59 2.11 6.10
C GLY A 22 3.42 1.17 7.29
N TRP A 23 3.82 1.57 8.50
CA TRP A 23 3.64 0.74 9.70
C TRP A 23 2.16 0.53 10.08
N TRP A 24 1.34 1.58 10.01
CA TRP A 24 -0.10 1.44 10.25
C TRP A 24 -0.78 0.57 9.19
N SER A 25 -0.41 0.75 7.92
CA SER A 25 -0.88 -0.08 6.81
C SER A 25 -0.48 -1.54 7.00
N LEU A 26 0.77 -1.80 7.41
CA LEU A 26 1.26 -3.15 7.68
C LEU A 26 0.44 -3.82 8.79
N LEU A 27 0.13 -3.11 9.88
CA LEU A 27 -0.72 -3.63 10.95
C LEU A 27 -2.14 -3.97 10.43
N VAL A 28 -2.73 -3.11 9.60
CA VAL A 28 -4.04 -3.36 8.98
C VAL A 28 -4.00 -4.61 8.11
N PHE A 29 -3.00 -4.74 7.22
CA PHE A 29 -2.92 -5.88 6.32
C PHE A 29 -2.51 -7.19 7.01
N LEU A 30 -1.69 -7.12 8.06
CA LEU A 30 -1.44 -8.26 8.95
C LEU A 30 -2.75 -8.74 9.59
N SER A 31 -3.55 -7.82 10.11
CA SER A 31 -4.86 -8.14 10.70
C SER A 31 -5.83 -8.73 9.67
N LEU A 32 -5.84 -8.18 8.45
CA LEU A 32 -6.61 -8.74 7.34
C LEU A 32 -6.17 -10.17 7.02
N GLY A 33 -4.86 -10.43 6.90
CA GLY A 33 -4.33 -11.77 6.66
C GLY A 33 -4.78 -12.77 7.71
N ALA A 34 -4.63 -12.42 8.99
CA ALA A 34 -5.11 -13.23 10.11
C ALA A 34 -6.63 -13.50 10.04
N ALA A 35 -7.42 -12.51 9.63
CA ALA A 35 -8.87 -12.70 9.42
C ALA A 35 -9.15 -13.66 8.26
N LEU A 36 -8.46 -13.54 7.12
CA LEU A 36 -8.63 -14.43 5.97
C LEU A 36 -8.22 -15.88 6.31
N GLU A 37 -7.13 -16.06 7.05
CA GLU A 37 -6.70 -17.36 7.58
C GLU A 37 -7.72 -17.95 8.55
N THR A 38 -8.31 -17.11 9.40
CA THR A 38 -9.40 -17.50 10.31
C THR A 38 -10.62 -17.99 9.53
N LEU A 39 -11.04 -17.25 8.50
CA LEU A 39 -12.15 -17.67 7.61
C LEU A 39 -11.86 -19.01 6.93
N HIS A 40 -10.61 -19.23 6.52
CA HIS A 40 -10.15 -20.52 6.00
C HIS A 40 -10.18 -21.63 7.05
N GLY A 41 -9.63 -21.39 8.23
CA GLY A 41 -9.53 -22.38 9.31
C GLY A 41 -10.89 -22.84 9.83
N PHE A 42 -11.84 -21.92 9.96
CA PHE A 42 -13.22 -22.22 10.36
C PHE A 42 -14.13 -22.64 9.20
N LYS A 43 -13.61 -22.70 7.97
CA LYS A 43 -14.34 -23.08 6.76
C LYS A 43 -15.64 -22.30 6.57
N ILE A 44 -15.57 -20.98 6.72
CA ILE A 44 -16.74 -20.11 6.54
C ILE A 44 -17.16 -20.11 5.06
N GLY A 45 -18.32 -20.70 4.75
CA GLY A 45 -18.75 -20.96 3.37
C GLY A 45 -18.83 -19.73 2.47
N TRP A 46 -19.22 -18.57 3.02
CA TRP A 46 -19.19 -17.27 2.33
C TRP A 46 -17.81 -16.92 1.73
N TYR A 47 -16.75 -17.44 2.32
CA TYR A 47 -15.38 -17.26 1.83
C TYR A 47 -14.83 -18.49 1.12
N VAL A 48 -15.02 -19.71 1.66
CA VAL A 48 -14.31 -20.92 1.17
C VAL A 48 -15.08 -21.79 0.18
N ASP A 49 -16.39 -21.61 0.01
CA ASP A 49 -17.16 -22.44 -0.90
C ASP A 49 -16.68 -22.30 -2.36
N VAL A 50 -16.93 -23.32 -3.17
CA VAL A 50 -16.46 -23.40 -4.58
C VAL A 50 -16.91 -22.19 -5.41
N GLY A 51 -18.10 -21.65 -5.16
CA GLY A 51 -18.60 -20.45 -5.85
C GLY A 51 -17.90 -19.14 -5.47
N ASN A 52 -17.01 -19.13 -4.48
CA ASN A 52 -16.37 -17.93 -3.95
C ASN A 52 -14.89 -17.78 -4.37
N GLU A 53 -14.45 -18.49 -5.42
CA GLU A 53 -13.06 -18.43 -5.92
C GLU A 53 -12.58 -17.00 -6.22
N THR A 54 -13.38 -16.24 -6.96
CA THR A 54 -13.05 -14.83 -7.27
C THR A 54 -12.98 -13.96 -6.02
N ARG A 55 -13.85 -14.18 -5.02
CA ARG A 55 -13.79 -13.47 -3.73
C ARG A 55 -12.47 -13.73 -3.04
N ARG A 56 -12.09 -15.01 -2.92
CA ARG A 56 -10.83 -15.40 -2.28
C ARG A 56 -9.63 -14.84 -3.02
N LEU A 57 -9.62 -14.93 -4.35
CA LEU A 57 -8.55 -14.37 -5.17
C LEU A 57 -8.43 -12.85 -4.93
N MET A 58 -9.54 -12.12 -5.02
CA MET A 58 -9.56 -10.67 -4.81
C MET A 58 -9.09 -10.27 -3.40
N PHE A 59 -9.52 -10.97 -2.36
CA PHE A 59 -9.08 -10.69 -1.00
C PHE A 59 -7.60 -11.06 -0.78
N THR A 60 -7.12 -12.13 -1.42
CA THR A 60 -5.70 -12.52 -1.42
C THR A 60 -4.85 -11.45 -2.11
N LEU A 61 -5.28 -10.96 -3.28
CA LEU A 61 -4.61 -9.87 -4.00
C LEU A 61 -4.60 -8.58 -3.18
N ALA A 62 -5.71 -8.26 -2.51
CA ALA A 62 -5.80 -7.11 -1.63
C ALA A 62 -4.80 -7.21 -0.46
N HIS A 63 -4.77 -8.35 0.23
CA HIS A 63 -3.83 -8.60 1.32
C HIS A 63 -2.37 -8.56 0.85
N ALA A 64 -2.05 -9.24 -0.26
CA ALA A 64 -0.69 -9.32 -0.80
C ALA A 64 -0.17 -7.94 -1.21
N HIS A 65 -0.94 -7.20 -2.03
CA HIS A 65 -0.53 -5.87 -2.48
C HIS A 65 -0.53 -4.86 -1.34
N GLY A 66 -1.48 -4.94 -0.41
CA GLY A 66 -1.50 -4.08 0.76
C GLY A 66 -0.26 -4.25 1.64
N THR A 67 0.10 -5.49 1.93
CA THR A 67 1.31 -5.82 2.71
C THR A 67 2.58 -5.36 1.98
N LEU A 68 2.71 -5.67 0.69
CA LEU A 68 3.85 -5.24 -0.11
C LEU A 68 3.98 -3.71 -0.15
N LEU A 69 2.88 -2.99 -0.39
CA LEU A 69 2.90 -1.54 -0.51
C LEU A 69 3.08 -0.83 0.84
N ALA A 70 2.67 -1.45 1.94
CA ALA A 70 3.05 -1.02 3.28
C ALA A 70 4.58 -1.06 3.46
N LEU A 71 5.21 -2.17 3.07
CA LEU A 71 6.68 -2.31 3.11
C LEU A 71 7.38 -1.32 2.16
N VAL A 72 6.84 -1.08 0.95
CA VAL A 72 7.38 -0.07 0.03
C VAL A 72 7.31 1.33 0.63
N ASN A 73 6.25 1.67 1.36
CA ASN A 73 6.15 2.96 2.06
C ASN A 73 7.16 3.09 3.22
N ILE A 74 7.37 2.01 3.98
CA ILE A 74 8.42 1.95 5.02
C ILE A 74 9.79 2.15 4.35
N ALA A 75 10.08 1.39 3.30
CA ALA A 75 11.34 1.48 2.55
C ALA A 75 11.57 2.90 2.03
N ALA A 76 10.58 3.52 1.37
CA ALA A 76 10.69 4.89 0.87
C ALA A 76 10.99 5.91 1.98
N GLY A 77 10.37 5.76 3.15
CA GLY A 77 10.67 6.63 4.29
C GLY A 77 12.05 6.36 4.92
N LEU A 78 12.52 5.11 4.95
CA LEU A 78 13.89 4.79 5.37
C LEU A 78 14.92 5.32 4.37
N THR A 79 14.69 5.17 3.06
CA THR A 79 15.54 5.76 2.01
C THR A 79 15.63 7.27 2.17
N GLY A 80 14.49 7.95 2.37
CA GLY A 80 14.43 9.39 2.59
C GLY A 80 15.13 9.90 3.86
N ARG A 81 15.38 9.04 4.85
CA ARG A 81 16.10 9.38 6.08
C ARG A 81 17.60 9.07 6.03
N ASN A 82 17.97 8.02 5.30
CA ASN A 82 19.31 7.43 5.40
C ASN A 82 20.18 7.62 4.15
N VAL A 83 19.60 8.02 3.01
CA VAL A 83 20.38 8.29 1.79
C VAL A 83 20.69 9.77 1.70
N ASP A 84 21.97 10.12 1.80
CA ASP A 84 22.45 11.49 1.68
C ASP A 84 22.09 12.07 0.30
N ARG A 85 21.75 13.36 0.27
CA ARG A 85 21.34 14.11 -0.94
C ARG A 85 20.07 13.58 -1.64
N PHE A 86 19.43 12.54 -1.10
CA PHE A 86 18.11 12.10 -1.54
C PHE A 86 17.01 12.77 -0.70
N SER A 87 15.90 13.15 -1.35
CA SER A 87 14.75 13.72 -0.67
C SER A 87 13.47 13.20 -1.30
N LEU A 88 12.57 12.67 -0.46
CA LEU A 88 11.29 12.15 -0.94
C LEU A 88 10.41 13.30 -1.41
N ARG A 89 10.24 13.40 -2.73
CA ARG A 89 9.43 14.44 -3.38
C ARG A 89 7.98 14.37 -2.89
N PRO A 90 7.27 15.50 -2.74
CA PRO A 90 5.90 15.49 -2.24
C PRO A 90 4.95 14.72 -3.17
N SER A 91 5.13 14.82 -4.49
CA SER A 91 4.34 14.06 -5.46
C SER A 91 4.57 12.56 -5.36
N VAL A 92 5.81 12.11 -5.12
CA VAL A 92 6.16 10.70 -4.94
C VAL A 92 5.58 10.15 -3.64
N SER A 93 5.74 10.89 -2.54
CA SER A 93 5.17 10.53 -1.23
C SER A 93 3.64 10.41 -1.31
N PHE A 94 2.98 11.36 -1.98
CA PHE A 94 1.53 11.32 -2.22
C PHE A 94 1.13 10.11 -3.09
N ALA A 95 1.79 9.91 -4.22
CA ALA A 95 1.48 8.82 -5.14
C ALA A 95 1.69 7.43 -4.50
N LEU A 96 2.73 7.24 -3.69
CA LEU A 96 2.97 5.99 -2.95
C LEU A 96 1.86 5.68 -1.94
N ILE A 97 1.40 6.69 -1.21
CA ILE A 97 0.32 6.51 -0.22
C ILE A 97 -0.98 6.16 -0.94
N TRP A 98 -1.32 6.89 -2.01
CA TRP A 98 -2.55 6.62 -2.76
C TRP A 98 -2.49 5.29 -3.53
N ALA A 99 -1.35 4.90 -4.09
CA ALA A 99 -1.17 3.57 -4.66
C ALA A 99 -1.43 2.48 -3.61
N ALA A 100 -0.87 2.65 -2.41
CA ALA A 100 -1.06 1.73 -1.29
C ALA A 100 -2.48 1.70 -0.71
N ILE A 101 -3.34 2.66 -1.08
CA ILE A 101 -4.77 2.65 -0.74
C ILE A 101 -5.56 2.03 -1.89
N LEU A 102 -5.42 2.58 -3.10
CA LEU A 102 -6.27 2.27 -4.25
C LEU A 102 -6.08 0.83 -4.76
N LEU A 103 -4.85 0.31 -4.80
CA LEU A 103 -4.60 -1.07 -5.24
C LEU A 103 -5.29 -2.09 -4.34
N PRO A 104 -4.97 -2.17 -3.03
CA PRO A 104 -5.61 -3.15 -2.18
C PRO A 104 -7.10 -2.88 -1.97
N ALA A 105 -7.54 -1.62 -1.89
CA ALA A 105 -8.96 -1.31 -1.81
C ALA A 105 -9.71 -1.73 -3.08
N GLY A 106 -9.12 -1.54 -4.26
CA GLY A 106 -9.72 -1.94 -5.53
C GLY A 106 -9.94 -3.44 -5.61
N PHE A 107 -8.92 -4.22 -5.25
CA PHE A 107 -9.06 -5.67 -5.14
C PHE A 107 -10.09 -6.07 -4.08
N PHE A 108 -10.01 -5.49 -2.87
CA PHE A 108 -10.93 -5.84 -1.79
C PHE A 108 -12.38 -5.55 -2.17
N LEU A 109 -12.68 -4.36 -2.68
CA LEU A 109 -14.02 -3.96 -3.13
C LEU A 109 -14.48 -4.81 -4.33
N GLY A 110 -13.58 -5.14 -5.26
CA GLY A 110 -13.85 -6.07 -6.37
C GLY A 110 -14.19 -7.49 -5.90
N GLY A 111 -13.74 -7.88 -4.70
CA GLY A 111 -14.09 -9.14 -4.07
C GLY A 111 -15.40 -9.13 -3.28
N ILE A 112 -16.01 -7.97 -2.99
CA ILE A 112 -17.25 -7.90 -2.18
C ILE A 112 -18.46 -8.33 -3.02
N VAL A 113 -18.62 -7.74 -4.21
CA VAL A 113 -19.69 -8.04 -5.17
C VAL A 113 -19.06 -8.68 -6.39
N ILE A 114 -19.59 -9.82 -6.84
CA ILE A 114 -19.08 -10.62 -7.96
C ILE A 114 -20.20 -10.77 -8.99
N TYR A 115 -19.86 -10.65 -10.27
CA TYR A 115 -20.80 -10.74 -11.39
C TYR A 115 -20.36 -11.88 -12.30
N ASP A 116 -21.10 -12.98 -12.34
CA ASP A 116 -20.82 -14.14 -13.20
C ASP A 116 -19.37 -14.67 -13.12
N GLY A 117 -18.76 -14.58 -11.93
CA GLY A 117 -17.37 -14.97 -11.69
C GLY A 117 -16.35 -13.84 -11.85
N ASP A 118 -16.74 -12.68 -12.38
CA ASP A 118 -15.89 -11.50 -12.50
C ASP A 118 -15.90 -10.62 -11.25
N PRO A 119 -14.78 -9.93 -10.95
CA PRO A 119 -14.73 -9.00 -9.83
C PRO A 119 -15.66 -7.80 -10.05
N GLY A 120 -16.19 -7.27 -8.96
CA GLY A 120 -17.04 -6.10 -8.98
C GLY A 120 -16.31 -4.82 -9.38
N LEU A 121 -17.09 -3.74 -9.56
CA LEU A 121 -16.62 -2.44 -10.07
C LEU A 121 -15.47 -1.82 -9.25
N GLY A 122 -15.26 -2.24 -8.00
CA GLY A 122 -14.11 -1.82 -7.20
C GLY A 122 -12.77 -2.05 -7.89
N VAL A 123 -12.67 -3.08 -8.74
CA VAL A 123 -11.43 -3.42 -9.46
C VAL A 123 -10.93 -2.28 -10.36
N TRP A 124 -11.80 -1.35 -10.78
CA TRP A 124 -11.41 -0.18 -11.59
C TRP A 124 -10.48 0.80 -10.86
N LEU A 125 -10.37 0.72 -9.53
CA LEU A 125 -9.38 1.50 -8.77
C LEU A 125 -7.95 0.97 -8.97
N VAL A 126 -7.80 -0.32 -9.29
CA VAL A 126 -6.49 -1.00 -9.47
C VAL A 126 -5.63 -0.33 -10.54
N PRO A 127 -6.09 -0.08 -11.78
CA PRO A 127 -5.27 0.57 -12.81
C PRO A 127 -4.82 1.97 -12.39
N ILE A 128 -5.66 2.74 -11.69
CA ILE A 128 -5.30 4.08 -11.20
C ILE A 128 -4.18 3.96 -10.15
N GLY A 129 -4.34 3.06 -9.18
CA GLY A 129 -3.32 2.80 -8.17
C GLY A 129 -2.01 2.28 -8.77
N ALA A 130 -2.08 1.43 -9.80
CA ALA A 130 -0.92 0.93 -10.52
C ALA A 130 -0.15 2.07 -11.21
N LEU A 131 -0.83 2.98 -11.90
CA LEU A 131 -0.19 4.14 -12.54
C LEU A 131 0.53 5.04 -11.53
N LEU A 132 -0.08 5.29 -10.36
CA LEU A 132 0.56 6.04 -9.28
C LEU A 132 1.80 5.32 -8.74
N LEU A 133 1.71 4.00 -8.58
CA LEU A 133 2.85 3.18 -8.16
C LEU A 133 4.00 3.28 -9.16
N PHE A 134 3.73 3.04 -10.44
CA PHE A 134 4.73 3.14 -11.52
C PHE A 134 5.39 4.52 -11.53
N TYR A 135 4.61 5.59 -11.49
CA TYR A 135 5.14 6.94 -11.41
C TYR A 135 6.09 7.11 -10.21
N SER A 136 5.64 6.70 -9.03
CA SER A 136 6.39 6.92 -7.80
C SER A 136 7.70 6.14 -7.77
N VAL A 137 7.68 4.85 -8.12
CA VAL A 137 8.87 3.99 -8.16
C VAL A 137 9.85 4.45 -9.23
N ALA A 138 9.36 4.77 -10.43
CA ALA A 138 10.20 5.27 -11.51
C ALA A 138 10.90 6.59 -11.11
N ARG A 139 10.20 7.51 -10.44
CA ARG A 139 10.82 8.76 -9.98
C ARG A 139 11.84 8.53 -8.87
N VAL A 140 11.58 7.64 -7.91
CA VAL A 140 12.58 7.26 -6.90
C VAL A 140 13.83 6.69 -7.57
N ALA A 141 13.68 5.75 -8.52
CA ALA A 141 14.79 5.15 -9.24
C ALA A 141 15.61 6.22 -10.01
N ILE A 142 14.94 7.09 -10.77
CA ILE A 142 15.60 8.17 -11.52
C ILE A 142 16.34 9.14 -10.59
N ASP A 143 15.74 9.53 -9.47
CA ASP A 143 16.33 10.50 -8.56
C ASP A 143 17.54 9.89 -7.82
N LEU A 144 17.51 8.59 -7.50
CA LEU A 144 18.66 7.87 -6.93
C LEU A 144 19.80 7.71 -7.95
N SER A 145 19.51 7.43 -9.22
CA SER A 145 20.55 7.29 -10.26
C SER A 145 21.35 8.57 -10.52
N LYS A 146 20.84 9.74 -10.10
CA LYS A 146 21.53 11.04 -10.22
C LYS A 146 22.47 11.36 -9.05
N LEU A 147 22.53 10.49 -8.04
CA LEU A 147 23.42 10.65 -6.90
C LEU A 147 24.86 10.16 -7.20
N ASN A 148 25.03 9.43 -8.30
CA ASN A 148 26.31 8.97 -8.83
C ASN A 148 27.07 10.08 -9.54
#